data_AF-A0A534IHB6-F1
#
_entry.id   AF-A0A534IHB6-F1
#
_cell.length_a   1.000
_cell.length_b   1.000
_cell.length_c   1.000
_cell.angle_alpha   90.00
_cell.angle_beta   90.00
_cell.angle_gamma   90.00
#
_symmetry.space_group_name_H-M   'P 1'
#
loop_
_entity.id
_entity.type
_entity.pdbx_description
1 polymer ?
#
loop_
_entity_poly.entity_id
_entity_poly.type
_entity_poly.pdbx_seq_one_letter_code
_entity_poly.pdbx_strand_id
1 'polypeptide(L)'
;MCGWRATCSAHVLAFDGTYMEDGVVIAKPLTLRAEDSDVELLGQSTNGTVVDVRTGGVTIEGMVFSHAFNAPGMTGVAATKLQGVILRGIKAFDLETGVRALEVQDMTLEASEITGSHANGVEVLGSMDFTIGGSGNNVSDNEGRGIWVDGSHIGTIADNMITGNGLTGLNVSYSQDITVRNNTIENNGA
;
A
#
# COMPACT_ATOMS: atom_id res chain seq x y z
N MET A 1 -17.20 0.84 40.28
CA MET A 1 -16.20 1.40 39.34
C MET A 1 -16.31 0.61 38.05
N CYS A 2 -17.01 1.14 37.06
CA CYS A 2 -17.15 0.51 35.74
C CYS A 2 -16.16 1.21 34.81
N GLY A 3 -15.14 0.49 34.36
CA GLY A 3 -14.11 1.00 33.45
C GLY A 3 -14.60 0.91 32.01
N TRP A 4 -14.85 2.04 31.38
CA TRP A 4 -15.15 2.11 29.96
C TRP A 4 -13.84 1.90 29.18
N ARG A 5 -13.59 0.69 28.68
CA ARG A 5 -12.71 0.46 27.53
C ARG A 5 -13.60 0.35 26.30
N ALA A 6 -13.98 1.50 25.74
CA ALA A 6 -14.38 1.57 24.36
C ALA A 6 -13.11 1.83 23.54
N THR A 7 -12.64 0.84 22.79
CA THR A 7 -11.61 1.05 21.75
C THR A 7 -12.31 1.71 20.56
N CYS A 8 -12.69 2.97 20.70
CA CYS A 8 -13.18 3.75 19.56
C CYS A 8 -11.96 4.06 18.67
N SER A 9 -11.84 3.40 17.51
CA SER A 9 -10.98 3.90 16.44
C SER A 9 -11.47 5.29 16.06
N ALA A 10 -10.56 6.27 15.97
CA ALA A 10 -10.91 7.56 15.41
C ALA A 10 -11.20 7.39 13.91
N HIS A 11 -12.21 8.07 13.39
CA HIS A 11 -12.52 8.08 11.97
C HIS A 11 -12.24 9.49 11.42
N VAL A 12 -11.42 9.57 10.39
CA VAL A 12 -11.17 10.78 9.62
C VAL A 12 -11.82 10.58 8.25
N LEU A 13 -12.86 11.34 7.97
CA LEU A 13 -13.48 11.40 6.65
C LEU A 13 -12.82 12.53 5.86
N ALA A 14 -12.19 12.18 4.75
CA ALA A 14 -11.66 13.14 3.79
C ALA A 14 -12.75 13.42 2.74
N PHE A 15 -13.04 14.70 2.52
CA PHE A 15 -14.07 15.13 1.56
C PHE A 15 -13.50 15.12 0.14
N ASP A 16 -14.38 15.09 -0.86
CA ASP A 16 -13.99 15.10 -2.27
C ASP A 16 -13.00 16.24 -2.61
N GLY A 17 -11.98 15.90 -3.40
CA GLY A 17 -10.96 16.83 -3.90
C GLY A 17 -9.52 16.35 -3.77
N THR A 18 -8.62 17.20 -4.30
CA THR A 18 -7.16 17.01 -4.26
C THR A 18 -6.55 17.87 -3.15
N TYR A 19 -5.84 17.22 -2.23
CA TYR A 19 -5.09 17.84 -1.15
C TYR A 19 -3.61 17.81 -1.50
N MET A 20 -3.01 18.99 -1.65
CA MET A 20 -1.58 19.14 -1.92
C MET A 20 -0.80 19.01 -0.62
N GLU A 21 -0.52 17.78 -0.21
CA GLU A 21 0.07 17.46 1.07
C GLU A 21 1.36 16.66 0.88
N ASP A 22 2.38 17.03 1.65
CA ASP A 22 3.62 16.26 1.75
C ASP A 22 3.72 15.61 3.13
N GLY A 23 3.92 14.29 3.16
CA GLY A 23 4.22 13.60 4.41
C GLY A 23 3.08 13.65 5.43
N VAL A 24 1.85 13.35 5.01
CA VAL A 24 0.74 13.18 5.94
C VAL A 24 1.10 12.08 6.95
N VAL A 25 1.27 12.47 8.22
CA VAL A 25 1.70 11.56 9.28
C VAL A 25 0.49 11.01 10.04
N ILE A 26 0.28 9.69 9.97
CA ILE A 26 -0.69 9.00 10.81
C ILE A 26 0.03 8.45 12.06
N ALA A 27 -0.01 9.24 13.14
CA ALA A 27 0.67 8.92 14.39
C ALA A 27 -0.24 8.34 15.49
N LYS A 28 -1.56 8.18 15.22
CA LYS A 28 -2.51 7.53 16.14
C LYS A 28 -3.41 6.54 15.39
N PRO A 29 -3.82 5.42 16.03
CA PRO A 29 -4.71 4.45 15.41
C PRO A 29 -6.01 5.12 14.95
N LEU A 30 -6.32 4.99 13.66
CA LEU A 30 -7.49 5.61 13.04
C LEU A 30 -7.86 4.91 11.74
N THR A 31 -9.08 5.15 11.30
CA THR A 31 -9.52 4.91 9.93
C THR A 31 -9.51 6.23 9.17
N LEU A 32 -8.68 6.34 8.15
CA LEU A 32 -8.74 7.41 7.14
C LEU A 32 -9.57 6.89 5.98
N ARG A 33 -10.66 7.57 5.66
CA ARG A 33 -11.57 7.13 4.61
C ARG A 33 -11.94 8.29 3.71
N ALA A 34 -11.92 8.05 2.42
CA ALA A 34 -12.47 8.95 1.42
C ALA A 34 -14.01 8.93 1.45
N GLU A 35 -14.64 10.10 1.30
CA GLU A 35 -16.09 10.21 1.11
C GLU A 35 -16.53 9.47 -0.16
N ASP A 36 -15.79 9.68 -1.26
CA ASP A 36 -15.94 9.06 -2.57
C ASP A 36 -14.59 8.48 -3.07
N SER A 37 -14.55 7.80 -4.22
CA SER A 37 -13.37 7.05 -4.68
C SER A 37 -12.21 7.87 -5.26
N ASP A 38 -12.31 9.20 -5.22
CA ASP A 38 -11.42 10.12 -5.95
C ASP A 38 -10.76 11.17 -5.04
N VAL A 39 -10.80 10.98 -3.71
CA VAL A 39 -10.09 11.86 -2.77
C VAL A 39 -8.59 11.64 -2.89
N GLU A 40 -7.87 12.65 -3.38
CA GLU A 40 -6.46 12.55 -3.72
C GLU A 40 -5.58 13.28 -2.72
N LEU A 41 -4.55 12.59 -2.23
CA LEU A 41 -3.39 13.23 -1.61
C LEU A 41 -2.28 13.31 -2.67
N LEU A 42 -2.00 14.52 -3.12
CA LEU A 42 -1.04 14.83 -4.16
C LEU A 42 0.25 15.35 -3.54
N GLY A 43 1.28 14.51 -3.50
CA GLY A 43 2.58 14.93 -3.00
C GLY A 43 3.26 15.97 -3.90
N GLN A 44 3.87 16.97 -3.29
CA GLN A 44 4.51 18.15 -3.89
C GLN A 44 6.03 18.19 -3.69
N SER A 45 6.59 17.25 -2.93
CA SER A 45 8.03 17.12 -2.70
C SER A 45 8.69 16.16 -3.69
N THR A 46 9.94 16.42 -4.05
CA THR A 46 10.68 15.55 -4.98
C THR A 46 11.10 14.20 -4.38
N ASN A 47 11.02 14.05 -3.07
CA ASN A 47 11.36 12.83 -2.35
C ASN A 47 10.54 12.74 -1.06
N GLY A 48 10.23 11.52 -0.62
CA GLY A 48 9.59 11.26 0.66
C GLY A 48 8.42 10.29 0.53
N THR A 49 7.34 10.59 1.24
CA THR A 49 6.13 9.76 1.24
C THR A 49 4.91 10.65 1.30
N VAL A 50 3.84 10.31 0.57
CA VAL A 50 2.55 11.02 0.64
C VAL A 50 1.90 10.76 2.00
N VAL A 51 1.80 9.48 2.40
CA VAL A 51 1.30 9.07 3.73
C VAL A 51 2.33 8.22 4.48
N ASP A 52 2.82 8.74 5.60
CA ASP A 52 3.71 8.05 6.53
C ASP A 52 2.91 7.53 7.74
N VAL A 53 2.66 6.22 7.74
CA VAL A 53 1.99 5.53 8.84
C VAL A 53 3.04 5.22 9.92
N ARG A 54 2.83 5.77 11.12
CA ARG A 54 3.76 5.66 12.26
C ARG A 54 3.17 4.92 13.47
N THR A 55 2.03 4.28 13.30
CA THR A 55 1.36 3.52 14.36
C THR A 55 0.54 2.38 13.80
N GLY A 56 0.32 1.37 14.63
CA GLY A 56 -0.53 0.24 14.30
C GLY A 56 -2.02 0.53 14.45
N GLY A 57 -2.87 -0.39 14.00
CA GLY A 57 -4.32 -0.22 14.02
C GLY A 57 -4.81 0.90 13.11
N VAL A 58 -4.19 1.01 11.93
CA VAL A 58 -4.53 2.02 10.92
C VAL A 58 -5.24 1.36 9.76
N THR A 59 -6.34 1.98 9.33
CA THR A 59 -7.07 1.60 8.12
C THR A 59 -7.11 2.79 7.17
N ILE A 60 -6.80 2.57 5.90
CA ILE A 60 -6.92 3.57 4.85
C ILE A 60 -7.86 3.01 3.78
N GLU A 61 -8.97 3.70 3.51
CA GLU A 61 -10.02 3.24 2.60
C GLU A 61 -10.34 4.25 1.51
N GLY A 62 -10.32 3.82 0.25
CA GLY A 62 -10.84 4.60 -0.89
C GLY A 62 -9.99 5.81 -1.31
N MET A 63 -8.83 6.01 -0.68
CA MET A 63 -7.96 7.16 -0.93
C MET A 63 -7.12 6.99 -2.20
N VAL A 64 -6.82 8.10 -2.87
CA VAL A 64 -5.92 8.19 -4.01
C VAL A 64 -4.60 8.83 -3.60
N PHE A 65 -3.47 8.28 -4.06
CA PHE A 65 -2.12 8.76 -3.79
C PHE A 65 -1.36 8.97 -5.10
N SER A 66 -0.79 10.14 -5.27
CA SER A 66 -0.05 10.50 -6.48
C SER A 66 1.05 11.52 -6.17
N HIS A 67 1.84 11.87 -7.19
CA HIS A 67 2.94 12.81 -7.08
C HIS A 67 2.94 13.80 -8.24
N ALA A 68 3.06 15.09 -7.93
CA ALA A 68 2.86 16.18 -8.88
C ALA A 68 3.88 16.22 -10.03
N PHE A 69 5.07 15.66 -9.84
CA PHE A 69 6.15 15.76 -10.81
C PHE A 69 6.29 14.55 -11.73
N ASN A 70 5.52 13.47 -11.49
CA ASN A 70 5.70 12.19 -12.20
C ASN A 70 7.20 11.84 -12.29
N ALA A 71 7.82 11.79 -11.12
CA ALA A 71 9.25 11.63 -10.96
C ALA A 71 9.58 10.63 -9.83
N PRO A 72 10.73 9.95 -9.94
CA PRO A 72 11.27 9.12 -8.87
C PRO A 72 11.42 9.87 -7.54
N GLY A 73 11.33 9.11 -6.44
CA GLY A 73 11.62 9.56 -5.08
C GLY A 73 10.46 9.59 -4.08
N MET A 74 9.20 9.55 -4.53
CA MET A 74 8.05 9.64 -3.60
C MET A 74 7.32 8.31 -3.45
N THR A 75 7.12 7.85 -2.22
CA THR A 75 6.31 6.66 -1.92
C THR A 75 4.87 7.07 -1.64
N GLY A 76 3.86 6.34 -2.13
CA GLY A 76 2.46 6.66 -1.85
C GLY A 76 2.14 6.46 -0.37
N VAL A 77 2.14 5.20 0.06
CA VAL A 77 1.92 4.84 1.46
C VAL A 77 3.14 4.08 2.00
N ALA A 78 3.73 4.57 3.09
CA ALA A 78 4.79 3.87 3.80
C ALA A 78 4.33 3.48 5.21
N ALA A 79 4.59 2.24 5.60
CA ALA A 79 4.42 1.73 6.96
C ALA A 79 5.69 1.00 7.38
N THR A 80 6.27 1.35 8.54
CA THR A 80 7.55 0.79 9.00
C THR A 80 7.52 0.39 10.46
N LYS A 81 7.81 -0.89 10.77
CA LYS A 81 7.91 -1.43 12.14
C LYS A 81 6.62 -1.31 12.95
N LEU A 82 5.52 -1.74 12.34
CA LEU A 82 4.15 -1.58 12.87
C LEU A 82 3.36 -2.88 12.85
N GLN A 83 2.20 -2.88 13.51
CA GLN A 83 1.25 -4.00 13.48
C GLN A 83 -0.16 -3.51 13.12
N GLY A 84 -0.88 -4.26 12.27
CA GLY A 84 -2.29 -3.99 12.02
C GLY A 84 -2.48 -2.80 11.08
N VAL A 85 -2.07 -2.94 9.83
CA VAL A 85 -2.25 -1.92 8.79
C VAL A 85 -3.13 -2.49 7.69
N ILE A 86 -4.25 -1.81 7.40
CA ILE A 86 -5.21 -2.23 6.38
C ILE A 86 -5.30 -1.13 5.33
N LEU A 87 -5.00 -1.47 4.09
CA LEU A 87 -5.16 -0.63 2.91
C LEU A 87 -6.21 -1.29 2.02
N ARG A 88 -7.33 -0.60 1.78
CA ARG A 88 -8.45 -1.15 1.02
C ARG A 88 -8.98 -0.14 0.01
N GLY A 89 -9.18 -0.57 -1.23
CA GLY A 89 -9.80 0.33 -2.22
C GLY A 89 -8.93 1.54 -2.56
N ILE A 90 -7.62 1.48 -2.31
CA ILE A 90 -6.74 2.62 -2.58
C ILE A 90 -6.32 2.65 -4.05
N LYS A 91 -5.99 3.84 -4.55
CA LYS A 91 -5.33 4.02 -5.84
C LYS A 91 -3.96 4.66 -5.61
N ALA A 92 -2.90 4.15 -6.21
CA ALA A 92 -1.56 4.71 -6.12
C ALA A 92 -0.90 4.75 -7.51
N PHE A 93 -0.52 5.93 -7.99
CA PHE A 93 0.08 6.10 -9.31
C PHE A 93 1.07 7.26 -9.41
N ASP A 94 1.94 7.24 -10.43
CA ASP A 94 2.99 8.23 -10.68
C ASP A 94 3.98 8.42 -9.49
N LEU A 95 4.25 7.34 -8.75
CA LEU A 95 5.08 7.33 -7.54
C LEU A 95 6.40 6.58 -7.79
N GLU A 96 7.40 6.75 -6.93
CA GLU A 96 8.53 5.81 -6.85
C GLU A 96 8.04 4.41 -6.51
N THR A 97 7.23 4.32 -5.46
CA THR A 97 6.66 3.06 -4.97
C THR A 97 5.25 3.34 -4.50
N GLY A 98 4.27 2.59 -5.00
CA GLY A 98 2.88 2.76 -4.60
C GLY A 98 2.69 2.54 -3.10
N VAL A 99 3.04 1.33 -2.63
CA VAL A 99 2.92 0.93 -1.23
C VAL A 99 4.21 0.26 -0.75
N ARG A 100 4.73 0.71 0.40
CA ARG A 100 5.87 0.08 1.09
C ARG A 100 5.51 -0.32 2.52
N ALA A 101 5.59 -1.62 2.79
CA ALA A 101 5.57 -2.19 4.12
C ALA A 101 6.97 -2.71 4.47
N LEU A 102 7.59 -2.11 5.49
CA LEU A 102 8.89 -2.53 6.01
C LEU A 102 8.74 -3.01 7.47
N GLU A 103 9.04 -4.28 7.73
CA GLU A 103 8.91 -4.89 9.05
C GLU A 103 7.49 -4.70 9.64
N VAL A 104 6.45 -4.89 8.82
CA VAL A 104 5.05 -4.75 9.25
C VAL A 104 4.48 -6.13 9.57
N GLN A 105 3.75 -6.24 10.69
CA GLN A 105 2.98 -7.42 11.05
C GLN A 105 1.49 -7.20 10.83
N ASP A 106 0.73 -8.22 10.43
CA ASP A 106 -0.74 -8.15 10.31
C ASP A 106 -1.15 -7.04 9.33
N MET A 107 -0.68 -7.15 8.08
CA MET A 107 -0.94 -6.19 7.01
C MET A 107 -1.92 -6.77 6.00
N THR A 108 -2.90 -5.96 5.56
CA THR A 108 -3.79 -6.29 4.44
C THR A 108 -3.75 -5.20 3.39
N LEU A 109 -3.55 -5.59 2.13
CA LEU A 109 -3.74 -4.72 0.95
C LEU A 109 -4.73 -5.42 0.00
N GLU A 110 -5.92 -4.86 -0.18
CA GLU A 110 -6.97 -5.48 -0.99
C GLU A 110 -7.81 -4.46 -1.78
N ALA A 111 -8.51 -4.94 -2.82
CA ALA A 111 -9.40 -4.14 -3.66
C ALA A 111 -8.75 -2.87 -4.24
N SER A 112 -7.43 -2.85 -4.41
CA SER A 112 -6.66 -1.64 -4.70
C SER A 112 -6.04 -1.64 -6.10
N GLU A 113 -5.75 -0.45 -6.61
CA GLU A 113 -5.10 -0.20 -7.91
C GLU A 113 -3.73 0.46 -7.68
N ILE A 114 -2.66 -0.19 -8.12
CA ILE A 114 -1.29 0.30 -7.95
C ILE A 114 -0.60 0.27 -9.30
N THR A 115 -0.45 1.43 -9.93
CA THR A 115 -0.09 1.54 -11.34
C THR A 115 0.97 2.57 -11.63
N GLY A 116 1.82 2.36 -12.63
CA GLY A 116 2.70 3.43 -13.13
C GLY A 116 3.75 3.91 -12.12
N SER A 117 4.19 3.07 -11.18
CA SER A 117 5.29 3.43 -10.29
C SER A 117 6.64 3.35 -11.02
N HIS A 118 7.57 4.27 -10.73
CA HIS A 118 8.91 4.31 -11.32
C HIS A 118 9.86 3.23 -10.80
N ALA A 119 9.60 2.69 -9.61
CA ALA A 119 10.25 1.49 -9.11
C ALA A 119 9.19 0.37 -8.99
N ASN A 120 8.90 -0.09 -7.77
CA ASN A 120 8.00 -1.23 -7.58
C ASN A 120 6.58 -0.76 -7.23
N GLY A 121 5.56 -1.49 -7.66
CA GLY A 121 4.18 -1.19 -7.25
C GLY A 121 4.00 -1.37 -5.74
N VAL A 122 4.22 -2.59 -5.27
CA VAL A 122 4.08 -2.97 -3.85
C VAL A 122 5.35 -3.62 -3.34
N GLU A 123 5.87 -3.13 -2.22
CA GLU A 123 7.02 -3.68 -1.51
C GLU A 123 6.61 -4.17 -0.12
N VAL A 124 6.92 -5.44 0.18
CA VAL A 124 6.72 -6.08 1.47
C VAL A 124 8.05 -6.66 1.93
N LEU A 125 8.72 -5.95 2.83
CA LEU A 125 10.11 -6.22 3.20
C LEU A 125 10.17 -6.58 4.69
N GLY A 126 10.78 -7.70 5.04
CA GLY A 126 10.95 -8.10 6.46
C GLY A 126 9.65 -8.27 7.24
N SER A 127 8.51 -8.46 6.55
CA SER A 127 7.17 -8.38 7.15
C SER A 127 6.62 -9.76 7.50
N MET A 128 5.60 -9.81 8.37
CA MET A 128 5.01 -11.06 8.85
C MET A 128 3.48 -11.01 8.85
N ASP A 129 2.82 -12.15 8.68
CA ASP A 129 1.36 -12.27 8.77
C ASP A 129 0.65 -11.27 7.83
N PHE A 130 0.97 -11.29 6.53
CA PHE A 130 0.42 -10.32 5.57
C PHE A 130 -0.48 -10.97 4.51
N THR A 131 -1.45 -10.21 4.01
CA THR A 131 -2.32 -10.58 2.89
C THR A 131 -2.30 -9.49 1.82
N ILE A 132 -1.85 -9.84 0.61
CA ILE A 132 -1.97 -9.00 -0.58
C ILE A 132 -3.00 -9.64 -1.52
N GLY A 133 -4.17 -9.01 -1.60
CA GLY A 133 -5.30 -9.43 -2.42
C GLY A 133 -6.45 -10.01 -1.60
N GLY A 134 -7.00 -11.16 -1.99
CA GLY A 134 -8.21 -11.76 -1.39
C GLY A 134 -9.52 -11.18 -1.94
N SER A 135 -9.63 -9.85 -1.97
CA SER A 135 -10.66 -9.13 -2.75
C SER A 135 -10.13 -8.67 -4.13
N GLY A 136 -8.89 -9.08 -4.45
CA GLY A 136 -8.13 -8.77 -5.66
C GLY A 136 -7.51 -7.37 -5.68
N ASN A 137 -6.30 -7.25 -6.20
CA ASN A 137 -5.68 -5.96 -6.54
C ASN A 137 -5.32 -5.96 -8.02
N ASN A 138 -5.28 -4.77 -8.62
CA ASN A 138 -4.65 -4.54 -9.91
C ASN A 138 -3.28 -3.88 -9.68
N VAL A 139 -2.20 -4.56 -10.08
CA VAL A 139 -0.83 -4.06 -9.97
C VAL A 139 -0.19 -4.06 -11.34
N SER A 140 -0.23 -2.92 -12.04
CA SER A 140 0.12 -2.86 -13.46
C SER A 140 1.05 -1.73 -13.86
N ASP A 141 1.75 -1.92 -14.98
CA ASP A 141 2.48 -0.85 -15.67
C ASP A 141 3.52 -0.11 -14.80
N ASN A 142 4.02 -0.75 -13.74
CA ASN A 142 5.13 -0.20 -12.95
C ASN A 142 6.44 -0.46 -13.69
N GLU A 143 7.36 0.51 -13.74
CA GLU A 143 8.65 0.39 -14.44
C GLU A 143 9.53 -0.73 -13.85
N GLY A 144 9.42 -0.98 -12.54
CA GLY A 144 10.08 -2.05 -11.81
C GLY A 144 9.22 -3.30 -11.66
N ARG A 145 9.18 -3.85 -10.44
CA ARG A 145 8.39 -5.06 -10.13
C ARG A 145 6.95 -4.69 -9.82
N GLY A 146 6.02 -5.59 -10.09
CA GLY A 146 4.63 -5.41 -9.63
C GLY A 146 4.56 -5.53 -8.10
N ILE A 147 4.73 -6.74 -7.59
CA ILE A 147 4.76 -7.04 -6.16
C ILE A 147 6.12 -7.67 -5.82
N TRP A 148 6.83 -7.07 -4.87
CA TRP A 148 8.08 -7.58 -4.35
C TRP A 148 7.97 -7.90 -2.86
N VAL A 149 8.19 -9.17 -2.53
CA VAL A 149 8.28 -9.67 -1.17
C VAL A 149 9.70 -10.13 -0.90
N ASP A 150 10.32 -9.60 0.15
CA ASP A 150 11.69 -9.93 0.54
C ASP A 150 11.80 -10.19 2.04
N GLY A 151 12.54 -11.22 2.43
CA GLY A 151 12.85 -11.48 3.85
C GLY A 151 11.62 -11.65 4.76
N SER A 152 10.46 -12.06 4.21
CA SER A 152 9.18 -12.03 4.91
C SER A 152 8.66 -13.42 5.27
N HIS A 153 7.74 -13.51 6.23
CA HIS A 153 7.28 -14.77 6.81
C HIS A 153 5.75 -14.84 6.89
N ILE A 154 5.16 -16.01 6.65
CA ILE A 154 3.71 -16.26 6.81
C ILE A 154 2.89 -15.21 6.03
N GLY A 155 2.84 -15.38 4.71
CA GLY A 155 2.20 -14.41 3.82
C GLY A 155 1.25 -15.06 2.84
N THR A 156 0.21 -14.35 2.42
CA THR A 156 -0.68 -14.76 1.33
C THR A 156 -0.68 -13.69 0.25
N ILE A 157 -0.44 -14.11 -0.99
CA ILE A 157 -0.58 -13.27 -2.18
C ILE A 157 -1.58 -13.97 -3.09
N ALA A 158 -2.79 -13.44 -3.17
CA ALA A 158 -3.88 -14.16 -3.83
C ALA A 158 -4.88 -13.29 -4.57
N ASP A 159 -5.40 -13.84 -5.66
CA ASP A 159 -6.50 -13.26 -6.43
C ASP A 159 -6.14 -11.89 -7.06
N ASN A 160 -4.85 -11.62 -7.28
CA ASN A 160 -4.36 -10.37 -7.89
C ASN A 160 -4.23 -10.49 -9.41
N MET A 161 -4.41 -9.35 -10.10
CA MET A 161 -4.02 -9.14 -11.49
C MET A 161 -2.72 -8.34 -11.52
N ILE A 162 -1.66 -8.92 -12.08
CA ILE A 162 -0.30 -8.36 -12.05
C ILE A 162 0.25 -8.32 -13.48
N THR A 163 0.17 -7.17 -14.15
CA THR A 163 0.37 -7.10 -15.60
C THR A 163 1.23 -5.94 -16.08
N GLY A 164 2.01 -6.11 -17.14
CA GLY A 164 2.68 -4.97 -17.78
C GLY A 164 3.83 -4.33 -16.99
N ASN A 165 4.28 -4.93 -15.88
CA ASN A 165 5.39 -4.38 -15.10
C ASN A 165 6.73 -4.60 -15.82
N GLY A 166 7.65 -3.64 -15.73
CA GLY A 166 8.90 -3.63 -16.51
C GLY A 166 9.94 -4.66 -16.08
N LEU A 167 9.89 -5.13 -14.84
CA LEU A 167 10.65 -6.27 -14.32
C LEU A 167 9.69 -7.43 -13.97
N THR A 168 10.06 -8.29 -13.02
CA THR A 168 9.21 -9.40 -12.56
C THR A 168 7.85 -8.90 -12.04
N GLY A 169 6.75 -9.50 -12.51
CA GLY A 169 5.41 -9.20 -12.00
C GLY A 169 5.28 -9.48 -10.51
N LEU A 170 5.62 -10.69 -10.08
CA LEU A 170 5.63 -11.11 -8.68
C LEU A 170 7.00 -11.68 -8.34
N ASN A 171 7.69 -11.12 -7.35
CA ASN A 171 8.95 -11.64 -6.83
C ASN A 171 8.82 -11.95 -5.34
N VAL A 172 9.16 -13.17 -4.94
CA VAL A 172 9.28 -13.59 -3.54
C VAL A 172 10.69 -14.09 -3.32
N SER A 173 11.44 -13.41 -2.46
CA SER A 173 12.87 -13.64 -2.22
C SER A 173 13.14 -13.76 -0.72
N TYR A 174 14.08 -14.63 -0.33
CA TYR A 174 14.52 -14.85 1.06
C TYR A 174 13.38 -15.01 2.10
N SER A 175 12.23 -15.53 1.69
CA SER A 175 10.99 -15.56 2.48
C SER A 175 10.59 -17.00 2.84
N GLN A 176 9.74 -17.16 3.86
CA GLN A 176 9.28 -18.46 4.37
C GLN A 176 7.76 -18.49 4.52
N ASP A 177 7.15 -19.64 4.28
CA ASP A 177 5.70 -19.87 4.43
C ASP A 177 4.81 -18.86 3.68
N ILE A 178 5.23 -18.52 2.45
CA ILE A 178 4.45 -17.66 1.56
C ILE A 178 3.54 -18.51 0.67
N THR A 179 2.24 -18.28 0.75
CA THR A 179 1.23 -18.87 -0.12
C THR A 179 0.93 -17.94 -1.28
N VAL A 180 1.17 -18.40 -2.50
CA VAL A 180 0.80 -17.71 -3.74
C VAL A 180 -0.28 -18.53 -4.45
N ARG A 181 -1.47 -17.96 -4.69
CA ARG A 181 -2.57 -18.69 -5.33
C ARG A 181 -3.48 -17.78 -6.15
N ASN A 182 -4.06 -18.30 -7.22
CA ASN A 182 -5.08 -17.61 -8.02
C ASN A 182 -4.70 -16.22 -8.55
N ASN A 183 -3.41 -15.94 -8.76
CA ASN A 183 -3.00 -14.68 -9.37
C ASN A 183 -2.92 -14.83 -10.90
N THR A 184 -3.31 -13.80 -11.62
CA THR A 184 -3.06 -13.65 -13.06
C THR A 184 -1.82 -12.78 -13.25
N ILE A 185 -0.77 -13.34 -13.86
CA ILE A 185 0.53 -12.66 -14.04
C ILE A 185 0.91 -12.72 -15.52
N GLU A 186 0.80 -11.59 -16.22
CA GLU A 186 0.91 -11.55 -17.69
C GLU A 186 1.68 -10.32 -18.18
N ASN A 187 2.41 -10.43 -19.30
CA ASN A 187 3.07 -9.30 -19.96
C ASN A 187 4.06 -8.50 -19.07
N ASN A 188 4.66 -9.12 -18.07
CA ASN A 188 5.70 -8.50 -17.26
C ASN A 188 7.09 -8.77 -17.86
N GLY A 189 8.07 -7.95 -17.48
CA GLY A 189 9.48 -8.21 -17.74
C GLY A 189 9.98 -9.49 -17.08
N ALA A 190 11.18 -9.91 -17.49
CA ALA A 190 11.88 -11.11 -17.02
C ALA A 190 13.11 -10.75 -16.18
#